data_AF-A0A931W1M3-F1
#
_entry.id   AF-A0A931W1M3-F1
#
_cell.length_a   1.000
_cell.length_b   1.000
_cell.length_c   1.000
_cell.angle_alpha   90.00
_cell.angle_beta   90.00
_cell.angle_gamma   90.00
#
_symmetry.space_group_name_H-M   'P 1'
#
loop_
_entity.id
_entity.type
_entity.pdbx_description
1 polymer ?
#
loop_
_entity_poly.entity_id
_entity_poly.type
_entity_poly.pdbx_seq_one_letter_code
_entity_poly.pdbx_strand_id
1 'polypeptide(L)'
;MKVLLISPHVQSPLRADMSDLFEKESGLYPSLGLLYLAARLLEEGRHQVKVLGKAGLMTTLITSRGCPFSCIYCGRFHIGKRFRARSAHNVVDEMEKCVGMGIGELQVYGNGNRFAHGDE
;
A
#
# COMPACT_ATOMS: atom_id res chain seq x y z
N MET A 1 0.91 -9.23 -21.92
CA MET A 1 0.45 -9.55 -20.54
C MET A 1 0.68 -8.35 -19.62
N LYS A 2 -0.23 -8.07 -18.68
CA LYS A 2 -0.05 -6.97 -17.71
C LYS A 2 0.78 -7.45 -16.52
N VAL A 3 1.80 -6.68 -16.14
CA VAL A 3 2.70 -6.99 -15.01
C VAL A 3 2.66 -5.82 -14.02
N LEU A 4 2.38 -6.12 -12.76
CA LEU A 4 2.38 -5.15 -11.65
C LEU A 4 3.57 -5.44 -10.74
N LEU A 5 4.46 -4.47 -10.60
CA LEU A 5 5.60 -4.54 -9.68
C LEU A 5 5.28 -3.64 -8.47
N ILE A 6 5.58 -4.14 -7.26
CA ILE A 6 5.30 -3.43 -6.01
C ILE A 6 6.65 -3.06 -5.39
N SER A 7 6.94 -1.76 -5.27
CA SER A 7 8.08 -1.27 -4.50
C SER A 7 7.65 -1.13 -3.04
N PRO A 8 8.12 -1.99 -2.11
CA PRO A 8 7.75 -1.87 -0.71
C PRO A 8 8.32 -0.57 -0.12
N HIS A 9 7.47 0.20 0.56
CA HIS A 9 7.93 1.38 1.28
C HIS A 9 8.83 0.94 2.42
N VAL A 10 10.11 1.32 2.38
CA VAL A 10 11.03 1.09 3.50
C VAL A 10 10.65 2.11 4.57
N GLN A 11 9.90 1.70 5.60
CA GLN A 11 9.75 2.50 6.80
C GLN A 11 11.13 2.59 7.47
N SER A 12 11.67 3.82 7.56
CA SER A 12 13.04 4.12 7.98
C SER A 12 14.12 3.47 7.10
N PRO A 13 14.42 4.01 5.90
CA PRO A 13 15.78 3.85 5.40
C PRO A 13 16.73 4.38 6.48
N LEU A 14 17.83 3.67 6.76
CA LEU A 14 18.90 4.24 7.57
C LEU A 14 19.28 5.57 6.92
N ARG A 15 18.87 6.68 7.55
CA ARG A 15 19.31 8.01 7.13
C ARG A 15 20.77 8.10 7.50
N ALA A 16 21.63 7.90 6.51
CA ALA A 16 22.99 8.39 6.62
C ALA A 16 22.89 9.93 6.76
N ASP A 17 23.70 10.50 7.65
CA ASP A 17 23.80 11.96 7.84
C ASP A 17 24.42 12.58 6.57
N MET A 18 23.57 12.78 5.56
CA MET A 18 23.91 13.24 4.23
C MET A 18 23.25 14.60 4.00
N SER A 19 23.89 15.45 3.19
CA SER A 19 23.43 16.81 2.94
C SER A 19 22.00 16.86 2.38
N ASP A 20 21.26 17.93 2.73
CA ASP A 20 19.89 18.19 2.26
C ASP A 20 19.75 18.15 0.72
N LEU A 21 20.85 18.43 0.00
CA LEU A 21 20.93 18.33 -1.45
C LEU A 21 20.77 16.87 -1.91
N PHE A 22 21.45 15.94 -1.22
CA PHE A 22 21.39 14.52 -1.52
C PHE A 22 20.05 13.92 -1.11
N GLU A 23 19.43 14.35 -0.01
CA GLU A 23 18.05 13.91 0.33
C GLU A 23 17.02 14.37 -0.72
N LYS A 24 17.18 15.58 -1.27
CA LYS A 24 16.30 16.09 -2.35
C LYS A 24 16.51 15.37 -3.69
N GLU A 25 17.74 14.98 -4.02
CA GLU A 25 18.09 14.32 -5.29
C GLU A 25 17.98 12.80 -5.24
N SER A 26 18.13 12.19 -4.05
CA SER A 26 18.05 10.73 -3.84
C SER A 26 16.63 10.17 -3.92
N GLY A 27 15.69 10.97 -4.41
CA GLY A 27 14.24 10.74 -4.45
C GLY A 27 13.88 9.27 -4.49
N LEU A 28 13.07 8.81 -3.54
CA LEU A 28 12.71 7.43 -3.24
C LEU A 28 12.84 6.46 -4.44
N TYR A 29 14.05 5.97 -4.71
CA TYR A 29 14.26 5.10 -5.86
C TYR A 29 13.73 3.70 -5.51
N PRO A 30 12.81 3.12 -6.30
CA PRO A 30 12.53 1.69 -6.18
C PRO A 30 13.82 0.91 -6.37
N SER A 31 13.94 -0.24 -5.70
CA SER A 31 15.18 -1.03 -5.72
C SER A 31 15.67 -1.25 -7.16
N LEU A 32 16.98 -1.10 -7.39
CA LEU A 32 17.59 -1.21 -8.73
C LEU A 32 17.18 -2.49 -9.48
N GLY A 33 16.98 -3.60 -8.75
CA GLY A 33 16.48 -4.86 -9.31
C GLY A 33 15.05 -4.76 -9.85
N LEU A 34 14.15 -4.02 -9.18
CA LEU A 34 12.78 -3.81 -9.63
C LEU A 34 12.74 -2.97 -10.91
N LEU A 35 13.62 -1.97 -11.01
CA LEU A 35 13.79 -1.15 -12.21
C LEU A 35 14.37 -1.95 -13.38
N TYR A 36 15.38 -2.80 -13.12
CA TYR A 36 15.95 -3.68 -14.13
C TYR A 36 14.88 -4.62 -14.72
N LEU A 37 14.10 -5.28 -13.86
CA LEU A 37 13.01 -6.16 -14.31
C LEU A 37 11.96 -5.39 -15.12
N ALA A 38 11.59 -4.19 -14.68
CA ALA A 38 10.66 -3.35 -15.43
C ALA A 38 11.20 -3.00 -16.82
N ALA A 39 12.47 -2.60 -16.91
CA ALA A 39 13.12 -2.28 -18.18
C ALA A 39 13.16 -3.48 -19.13
N ARG A 40 13.59 -4.66 -18.64
CA ARG A 40 13.64 -5.90 -19.45
C ARG A 40 12.27 -6.31 -20.00
N LEU A 41 11.23 -6.24 -19.18
CA LEU A 41 9.87 -6.57 -19.60
C LEU A 41 9.31 -5.58 -20.63
N LEU A 42 9.69 -4.30 -20.52
CA LEU A 42 9.30 -3.27 -21.50
C LEU A 42 10.06 -3.45 -22.82
N GLU A 43 11.36 -3.80 -22.79
CA GLU A 43 12.19 -4.06 -23.98
C GLU A 43 11.63 -5.21 -24.84
N GLU A 44 11.07 -6.24 -24.22
CA GLU A 44 10.44 -7.34 -24.96
C GLU A 44 9.18 -6.91 -25.73
N GLY A 45 8.58 -5.75 -25.40
CA GLY A 45 7.42 -5.19 -26.11
C GLY A 45 6.10 -5.95 -25.92
N ARG A 46 6.10 -7.09 -25.20
CA ARG A 46 4.93 -7.95 -24.97
C ARG A 46 4.18 -7.65 -23.66
N HIS A 47 4.74 -6.78 -22.81
CA HIS A 47 4.28 -6.56 -21.46
C HIS A 47 3.94 -5.10 -21.19
N GLN A 48 2.79 -4.87 -20.55
CA GLN A 48 2.47 -3.57 -19.95
C GLN A 48 2.91 -3.62 -18.48
N VAL A 49 3.88 -2.80 -18.11
CA VAL A 49 4.47 -2.80 -16.75
C VAL A 49 4.04 -1.55 -15.99
N LYS A 50 3.52 -1.72 -14.78
CA LYS A 50 3.28 -0.63 -13.82
C LYS A 50 4.02 -0.91 -12.52
N VAL A 51 4.67 0.11 -11.96
CA VAL A 51 5.37 0.03 -10.67
C VAL A 51 4.60 0.88 -9.66
N LEU A 52 4.13 0.28 -8.56
CA LEU A 52 3.54 1.00 -7.43
C LEU A 52 4.61 1.40 -6.43
N GLY A 53 4.43 2.53 -5.74
CA GLY A 53 5.35 3.01 -4.71
C GLY A 53 6.66 3.61 -5.24
N LYS A 54 6.66 4.09 -6.51
CA LYS A 54 7.86 4.58 -7.21
C LYS A 54 8.24 6.05 -6.93
N ALA A 55 7.26 6.92 -6.64
CA ALA A 55 7.49 8.37 -6.42
C ALA A 55 6.21 9.16 -6.07
N GLY A 56 5.02 8.57 -6.19
CA GLY A 56 3.75 9.27 -5.96
C GLY A 56 3.39 9.38 -4.48
N LEU A 57 2.59 10.39 -4.14
CA LEU A 57 1.91 10.46 -2.85
C LEU A 57 1.03 9.21 -2.66
N MET A 58 1.39 8.43 -1.65
CA MET A 58 0.74 7.19 -1.26
C MET A 58 0.23 7.34 0.18
N THR A 59 -0.93 6.76 0.47
CA THR A 59 -1.40 6.63 1.85
C THR A 59 -2.02 5.25 2.12
N THR A 60 -2.22 4.94 3.39
CA THR A 60 -2.87 3.71 3.83
C THR A 60 -4.33 3.97 4.14
N LEU A 61 -5.24 3.25 3.46
CA LEU A 61 -6.68 3.33 3.68
C LEU A 61 -7.13 2.19 4.60
N ILE A 62 -7.61 2.50 5.80
CA ILE A 62 -8.09 1.48 6.76
C ILE A 62 -9.58 1.23 6.52
N THR A 63 -9.94 0.01 6.13
CA THR A 63 -11.34 -0.38 5.87
C THR A 63 -11.99 -1.13 7.03
N SER A 64 -11.19 -1.74 7.90
CA SER A 64 -11.68 -2.44 9.09
C SER A 64 -10.68 -2.45 10.23
N ARG A 65 -11.17 -2.66 11.45
CA ARG A 65 -10.35 -2.84 12.66
C ARG A 65 -10.83 -4.03 13.48
N GLY A 66 -9.91 -4.60 14.25
CA GLY A 66 -10.16 -5.78 15.06
C GLY A 66 -10.24 -7.06 14.24
N CYS A 67 -10.02 -8.19 14.92
CA CYS A 67 -10.02 -9.51 14.32
C CYS A 67 -10.51 -10.53 15.36
N PRO A 68 -11.63 -11.24 15.12
CA PRO A 68 -12.20 -12.16 16.11
C PRO A 68 -11.37 -13.44 16.28
N PHE A 69 -10.44 -13.70 15.35
CA PHE A 69 -9.61 -14.90 15.38
C PHE A 69 -8.57 -14.88 16.51
N SER A 70 -8.25 -16.06 17.03
CA SER A 70 -7.29 -16.30 18.11
C SER A 70 -6.07 -17.11 17.66
N CYS A 71 -5.58 -16.85 16.44
CA CYS A 71 -4.48 -17.64 15.88
C CYS A 71 -3.24 -17.59 16.77
N ILE A 72 -2.67 -18.76 17.08
CA ILE A 72 -1.52 -18.92 17.97
C ILE A 72 -0.24 -18.23 17.47
N TYR A 73 -0.16 -17.95 16.17
CA TYR A 73 0.96 -17.26 15.52
C TYR A 73 0.70 -15.76 15.29
N CYS A 74 -0.48 -15.24 15.65
CA CYS A 74 -0.84 -13.86 15.32
C CYS A 74 -0.26 -12.87 16.33
N GLY A 75 0.70 -12.04 15.89
CA GLY A 75 1.29 -10.96 16.69
C GLY A 75 0.39 -9.73 16.92
N ARG A 76 -0.85 -9.72 16.40
CA ARG A 76 -1.75 -8.56 16.46
C ARG A 76 -2.63 -8.59 17.71
N PHE A 77 -2.04 -8.69 18.89
CA PHE A 77 -2.80 -8.75 20.15
C PHE A 77 -3.48 -7.40 20.47
N HIS A 78 -2.90 -6.29 20.01
CA HIS A 78 -3.33 -4.92 20.31
C HIS A 78 -4.54 -4.43 19.49
N ILE A 79 -4.92 -5.10 18.39
CA ILE A 79 -5.95 -4.58 17.48
C ILE A 79 -7.40 -4.84 17.97
N GLY A 80 -7.55 -5.59 19.06
CA GLY A 80 -8.84 -5.97 19.64
C GLY A 80 -9.54 -7.14 18.91
N LYS A 81 -10.39 -7.87 19.64
CA LYS A 81 -11.10 -9.05 19.13
C LYS A 81 -12.42 -8.74 18.42
N ARG A 82 -13.01 -7.58 18.69
CA ARG A 82 -14.27 -7.19 18.03
C ARG A 82 -14.00 -6.63 16.65
N PHE A 83 -14.48 -7.33 15.61
CA PHE A 83 -14.46 -6.84 14.24
C PHE A 83 -15.35 -5.61 14.08
N ARG A 84 -14.82 -4.58 13.41
CA ARG A 84 -15.53 -3.35 13.08
C ARG A 84 -15.18 -2.97 11.65
N ALA A 85 -16.10 -3.23 10.73
CA ALA A 85 -16.01 -2.76 9.36
C ALA A 85 -16.51 -1.31 9.26
N ARG A 86 -15.96 -0.57 8.31
CA ARG A 86 -16.53 0.70 7.85
C ARG A 86 -17.57 0.42 6.76
N SER A 87 -18.54 1.32 6.60
CA SER A 87 -19.49 1.22 5.49
C SER A 87 -18.80 1.48 4.15
N ALA A 88 -19.28 0.84 3.09
CA ALA A 88 -18.72 0.99 1.74
C ALA A 88 -18.73 2.47 1.29
N HIS A 89 -19.84 3.17 1.49
CA HIS A 89 -19.97 4.60 1.19
C HIS A 89 -18.89 5.42 1.89
N ASN A 90 -18.70 5.23 3.20
CA ASN A 90 -17.70 5.98 3.95
C ASN A 90 -16.26 5.72 3.50
N VAL A 91 -15.97 4.52 2.96
CA VAL A 91 -14.65 4.18 2.40
C VAL A 91 -14.46 4.88 1.04
N VAL A 92 -15.46 4.83 0.17
CA VAL A 92 -15.39 5.48 -1.16
C VAL A 92 -15.29 7.00 -1.04
N ASP A 93 -16.04 7.62 -0.13
CA ASP A 93 -15.95 9.06 0.14
C ASP A 93 -14.53 9.48 0.60
N GLU A 94 -13.83 8.61 1.35
CA GLU A 94 -12.43 8.85 1.72
C GLU A 94 -11.49 8.69 0.53
N MET A 95 -11.74 7.71 -0.35
CA MET A 95 -10.96 7.56 -1.58
C MET A 95 -11.06 8.81 -2.45
N GLU A 96 -12.26 9.39 -2.60
CA GLU A 96 -12.45 10.65 -3.34
C GLU A 96 -11.68 11.81 -2.69
N LYS A 97 -11.72 11.92 -1.36
CA LYS A 97 -10.92 12.94 -0.64
C LYS A 97 -9.42 12.75 -0.88
N CYS A 98 -8.92 11.51 -0.84
CA CYS A 98 -7.51 11.23 -1.12
C CYS A 98 -7.13 11.66 -2.54
N VAL A 99 -7.97 11.37 -3.54
CA VAL A 99 -7.74 11.82 -4.91
C VAL A 99 -7.74 13.35 -5.00
N GLY A 100 -8.67 14.03 -4.30
CA GLY A 100 -8.71 15.49 -4.21
C GLY A 100 -7.47 16.12 -3.56
N MET A 101 -6.76 15.38 -2.70
CA MET A 101 -5.47 15.79 -2.11
C MET A 101 -4.26 15.46 -3.00
N GLY A 102 -4.46 14.89 -4.19
CA GLY A 102 -3.38 14.48 -5.09
C GLY A 102 -2.75 13.13 -4.75
N ILE A 103 -3.39 12.33 -3.88
CA ILE A 103 -2.94 10.98 -3.54
C ILE A 103 -3.48 10.01 -4.60
N GLY A 104 -2.58 9.49 -5.44
CA GLY A 104 -2.93 8.58 -6.55
C GLY A 104 -2.80 7.10 -6.22
N GLU A 105 -2.23 6.75 -5.06
CA GLU A 105 -2.00 5.36 -4.64
C GLU A 105 -2.48 5.10 -3.20
N LEU A 106 -3.29 4.05 -3.03
CA LEU A 106 -3.89 3.67 -1.74
C LEU A 106 -3.52 2.24 -1.37
N GLN A 107 -2.81 2.08 -0.26
CA GLN A 107 -2.58 0.76 0.35
C GLN A 107 -3.78 0.42 1.23
N VAL A 108 -4.62 -0.51 0.80
CA VAL A 108 -5.80 -0.90 1.58
C VAL A 108 -5.37 -1.83 2.73
N TYR A 109 -5.60 -1.38 3.96
CA TYR A 109 -5.42 -2.17 5.17
C TYR A 109 -6.77 -2.60 5.73
N GLY A 110 -6.96 -3.91 5.86
CA GLY A 110 -8.13 -4.49 6.50
C GLY A 110 -7.81 -5.90 6.97
N ASN A 111 -8.50 -6.34 8.03
CA ASN A 111 -8.47 -7.74 8.45
C ASN A 111 -9.71 -8.40 7.82
N GLY A 112 -9.58 -9.13 6.71
CA GLY A 112 -10.67 -9.97 6.17
C GLY A 112 -10.95 -11.14 7.12
N ASN A 113 -12.18 -11.66 7.28
CA ASN A 113 -13.08 -12.13 6.23
C ASN A 113 -14.57 -12.10 6.65
N ARG A 114 -15.45 -12.04 5.64
CA ARG A 114 -16.94 -12.05 5.62
C ARG A 114 -17.66 -10.73 5.85
N PHE A 115 -18.32 -10.31 4.77
CA PHE A 115 -19.72 -9.85 4.73
C PHE A 115 -20.38 -9.89 6.11
N ALA A 116 -20.55 -8.72 6.71
CA ALA A 116 -21.67 -8.51 7.60
C ALA A 116 -22.94 -8.62 6.72
N HIS A 117 -23.38 -9.86 6.48
CA HIS A 117 -24.79 -10.08 6.25
C HIS A 117 -25.46 -9.60 7.54
N GLY A 118 -26.21 -8.51 7.43
CA GLY A 118 -27.23 -8.20 8.40
C GLY A 118 -28.21 -9.37 8.47
N ASP A 119 -28.74 -9.56 9.67
CA ASP A 119 -30.04 -10.13 9.94
C ASP A 119 -30.37 -11.44 9.20
N GLU A 120 -29.95 -12.56 9.81
CA GLU A 120 -30.73 -13.80 10.02
C GLU A 120 -29.99 -14.73 11.01
#